data_AF-A0A6A6JKG7-F1
#
_entry.id   AF-A0A6A6JKG7-F1
#
_cell.length_a   1.000
_cell.length_b   1.000
_cell.length_c   1.000
_cell.angle_alpha   90.00
_cell.angle_beta   90.00
_cell.angle_gamma   90.00
#
_symmetry.space_group_name_H-M   'P 1'
#
loop_
_entity.id
_entity.type
_entity.pdbx_description
1 polymer ?
#
loop_
_entity_poly.entity_id
_entity_poly.type
_entity_poly.pdbx_seq_one_letter_code
_entity_poly.pdbx_strand_id
1 'polypeptide(L)' 'LIYALAALPAIDAFKTLGISRNGRCGADFGLTCKGSQYGNCCSQYNYCGRSSDYCSPNKGCQPGFGDCSG' A
#
# COMPACT_ATOMS: atom_id res chain seq x y z
N LEU A 1 21.56 -20.01 -28.86
CA LEU A 1 22.44 -20.11 -27.67
C LEU A 1 22.96 -18.69 -27.43
N ILE A 2 22.55 -17.87 -26.46
CA ILE A 2 22.12 -18.05 -25.08
C ILE A 2 21.54 -16.66 -24.67
N TYR A 3 20.46 -16.65 -23.90
CA TYR A 3 19.80 -15.58 -23.11
C TYR A 3 20.31 -14.13 -23.23
N ALA A 4 19.47 -13.10 -23.35
CA ALA A 4 18.30 -12.86 -22.53
C ALA A 4 17.38 -11.83 -23.18
N LEU A 5 16.08 -12.05 -23.02
CA LEU A 5 15.06 -11.01 -23.10
C LEU A 5 15.52 -9.87 -22.19
N ALA A 6 15.91 -8.73 -22.78
CA ALA A 6 16.06 -7.51 -22.02
C ALA A 6 14.73 -7.28 -21.33
N ALA A 7 14.70 -7.54 -20.02
CA ALA A 7 13.61 -7.12 -19.17
C ALA A 7 13.46 -5.63 -19.44
N LEU A 8 12.32 -5.27 -20.04
CA LEU A 8 11.84 -3.90 -20.09
C LEU A 8 12.16 -3.28 -18.74
N PRO A 9 12.69 -2.03 -18.66
CA PRO A 9 12.70 -1.36 -17.38
C PRO A 9 11.26 -1.43 -16.89
N ALA A 10 11.04 -2.07 -15.74
CA ALA A 10 9.85 -1.82 -14.96
C ALA A 10 9.95 -0.33 -14.65
N ILE A 11 9.47 0.49 -15.58
CA ILE A 11 9.36 1.92 -15.45
C ILE A 11 8.54 2.06 -14.19
N ASP A 12 9.23 2.42 -13.12
CA ASP A 12 8.67 2.61 -11.81
C ASP A 12 7.55 3.61 -12.03
N ALA A 13 6.33 3.08 -12.09
CA ALA A 13 5.14 3.86 -12.06
C ALA A 13 5.24 4.46 -10.66
N PHE A 14 5.77 5.68 -10.59
CA PHE A 14 5.49 6.66 -9.56
C PHE A 14 3.98 6.93 -9.57
N LYS A 15 3.21 5.87 -9.37
CA LYS A 15 1.77 5.84 -9.38
C LYS A 15 1.41 6.57 -8.13
N THR A 16 1.11 7.84 -8.30
CA THR A 16 0.65 8.70 -7.22
C THR A 16 -0.62 8.03 -6.68
N LEU A 17 -0.50 7.42 -5.51
CA LEU A 17 -1.62 6.74 -4.87
C LEU A 17 -2.67 7.78 -4.50
N GLY A 18 -3.93 7.50 -4.79
CA GLY A 18 -5.03 8.34 -4.33
C GLY A 18 -5.20 8.20 -2.82
N ILE A 19 -5.50 9.29 -2.12
CA ILE A 19 -5.89 9.20 -0.70
C ILE A 19 -7.25 8.50 -0.62
N SER A 20 -7.35 7.48 0.23
CA SER A 20 -8.57 6.72 0.42
C SER A 20 -9.72 7.59 0.96
N ARG A 21 -10.84 7.61 0.22
CA ARG A 21 -12.10 8.27 0.61
C ARG A 21 -13.21 7.30 1.02
N ASN A 22 -12.96 5.99 0.89
CA ASN A 22 -13.92 4.92 1.16
C ASN A 22 -13.37 3.88 2.16
N GLY A 23 -12.20 4.12 2.74
CA GLY A 23 -11.53 3.23 3.68
C GLY A 23 -10.80 2.06 3.04
N ARG A 24 -10.75 1.94 1.69
CA ARG A 24 -9.96 0.92 0.99
C ARG A 24 -8.56 1.41 0.66
N CYS A 25 -7.59 0.51 0.66
CA CYS A 25 -6.18 0.78 0.36
C CYS A 25 -5.54 -0.45 -0.30
N GLY A 26 -4.27 -0.33 -0.70
CA GLY A 26 -3.53 -1.45 -1.28
C GLY A 26 -3.46 -1.40 -2.80
N ALA A 27 -2.68 -2.30 -3.38
CA ALA A 27 -2.38 -2.33 -4.80
C ALA A 27 -3.64 -2.50 -5.67
N ASP A 28 -4.57 -3.33 -5.20
CA ASP A 28 -5.84 -3.63 -5.88
C ASP A 28 -6.71 -2.38 -6.08
N PHE A 29 -6.57 -1.40 -5.20
CA PHE A 29 -7.33 -0.15 -5.23
C PHE A 29 -6.52 1.03 -5.77
N GLY A 30 -5.17 0.93 -5.75
CA GLY A 30 -4.30 2.07 -6.06
C GLY A 30 -4.48 3.22 -5.06
N LEU A 31 -4.86 2.91 -3.82
CA LEU A 31 -5.19 3.88 -2.78
C LEU A 31 -4.26 3.75 -1.57
N THR A 32 -3.89 4.88 -0.99
CA THR A 32 -3.15 4.98 0.28
C THR A 32 -4.05 5.45 1.42
N CYS A 33 -3.76 4.98 2.62
CA CYS A 33 -4.37 5.46 3.85
C CYS A 33 -3.72 6.75 4.37
N LYS A 34 -2.52 7.11 3.90
CA LYS A 34 -1.83 8.33 4.37
C LYS A 34 -2.67 9.58 4.09
N GLY A 35 -3.08 10.26 5.17
CA GLY A 35 -3.96 11.44 5.09
C GLY A 35 -5.45 11.11 4.99
N SER A 36 -5.85 9.84 5.11
CA SER A 36 -7.24 9.41 5.09
C SER A 36 -7.92 9.60 6.44
N GLN A 37 -9.19 10.00 6.43
CA GLN A 37 -10.01 10.13 7.65
C GLN A 37 -10.15 8.81 8.44
N TYR A 38 -10.05 7.67 7.73
CA TYR A 38 -10.17 6.33 8.30
C TYR A 38 -8.91 5.91 9.09
N GLY A 39 -7.82 6.66 9.00
CA GLY A 39 -6.52 6.34 9.60
C GLY A 39 -5.43 6.17 8.56
N ASN A 40 -4.17 6.19 8.99
CA ASN A 40 -3.01 6.20 8.10
C ASN A 40 -2.45 4.82 7.76
N CYS A 41 -2.93 3.76 8.40
CA CYS A 41 -2.38 2.42 8.26
C CYS A 41 -3.23 1.59 7.32
N CYS A 42 -2.60 0.84 6.41
CA CYS A 42 -3.28 -0.07 5.49
C CYS A 42 -3.06 -1.50 5.95
N SER A 43 -4.12 -2.20 6.38
CA SER A 43 -4.01 -3.59 6.84
C SER A 43 -3.80 -4.57 5.69
N GLN A 44 -3.42 -5.82 6.00
CA GLN A 44 -3.36 -6.91 5.01
C GLN A 44 -4.71 -7.19 4.33
N TYR A 45 -5.81 -6.70 4.90
CA TYR A 45 -7.16 -6.88 4.37
C TYR A 45 -7.61 -5.73 3.45
N ASN A 46 -6.70 -4.84 3.03
CA ASN A 46 -6.97 -3.71 2.15
C ASN A 46 -7.95 -2.68 2.77
N TYR A 47 -7.83 -2.44 4.07
CA TYR A 47 -8.62 -1.44 4.81
C TYR A 47 -7.74 -0.46 5.59
N CYS A 48 -8.18 0.80 5.65
CA CYS A 48 -7.56 1.83 6.46
C CYS A 48 -7.98 1.78 7.92
N GLY A 49 -7.04 2.03 8.82
CA GLY A 49 -7.29 2.11 10.26
C GLY A 49 -6.17 2.78 11.05
N ARG A 50 -6.30 2.77 12.38
CA ARG A 50 -5.38 3.40 13.35
C ARG A 50 -4.89 2.46 14.46
N SER A 51 -5.55 1.32 14.67
CA SER A 51 -5.13 0.37 15.71
C SER A 51 -3.96 -0.48 15.25
N SER A 52 -3.31 -1.16 16.19
CA SER A 52 -2.20 -2.08 15.91
C SER A 52 -2.56 -3.19 14.91
N ASP A 53 -3.84 -3.59 14.83
CA ASP A 53 -4.31 -4.55 13.81
C ASP A 53 -4.17 -4.04 12.38
N TYR A 54 -4.10 -2.72 12.19
CA TYR A 54 -3.87 -2.08 10.89
C TYR A 54 -2.43 -1.64 10.72
N CYS A 55 -1.80 -1.15 11.79
CA CYS A 55 -0.50 -0.46 11.74
C CYS A 55 0.70 -1.37 12.01
N SER A 56 0.49 -2.55 12.60
CA SER A 56 1.62 -3.39 12.97
C SER A 56 2.21 -4.09 11.75
N PRO A 57 3.53 -3.96 11.50
CA PRO A 57 4.18 -4.68 10.40
C PRO A 57 4.06 -6.20 10.59
N ASN A 58 4.03 -6.68 11.85
CA ASN A 58 3.87 -8.10 12.17
C ASN A 58 2.44 -8.63 11.95
N LYS A 59 1.46 -7.73 11.80
CA LYS A 59 0.06 -8.07 11.47
C LYS A 59 -0.30 -7.80 10.01
N GLY A 60 0.73 -7.63 9.15
CA GLY A 60 0.55 -7.49 7.72
C GLY A 60 0.17 -6.08 7.25
N CYS A 61 0.53 -5.03 8.00
CA CYS A 61 0.43 -3.67 7.48
C CYS A 61 1.20 -3.54 6.15
N GLN A 62 0.61 -2.86 5.17
CA GLN A 62 1.17 -2.68 3.83
C GLN A 62 1.96 -1.35 3.73
N PRO A 63 3.31 -1.34 3.81
CA PRO A 63 4.10 -0.13 3.95
C PRO A 63 4.09 0.80 2.73
N GLY A 64 3.76 0.27 1.53
CA GLY A 64 3.56 1.09 0.34
C GLY A 64 2.26 1.89 0.35
N PHE A 65 1.29 1.52 1.19
CA PHE A 65 -0.08 2.05 1.19
C PHE A 65 -0.50 2.65 2.54
N GLY A 66 0.40 2.72 3.53
CA GLY A 66 0.13 3.29 4.85
C GLY A 66 1.38 3.45 5.73
N ASP A 67 1.17 3.92 6.97
CA ASP A 67 2.21 4.02 8.00
C ASP A 67 2.21 2.75 8.86
N CYS A 68 3.31 2.00 8.83
CA CYS A 68 3.43 0.69 9.48
C CYS A 68 4.39 0.69 10.67
N SER A 69 4.21 1.65 11.59
CA SER A 69 5.09 1.86 12.75
C SER A 69 4.43 1.50 14.09
N GLY A 70 3.30 0.77 14.08
CA GLY A 70 2.49 0.46 15.27
C GLY A 70 2.59 -0.96 15.79
#